data_AF-A0A3R9Y0J7-F1
#
_entry.id   AF-A0A3R9Y0J7-F1
#
_cell.length_a   1.000
_cell.length_b   1.000
_cell.length_c   1.000
_cell.angle_alpha   90.00
_cell.angle_beta   90.00
_cell.angle_gamma   90.00
#
_symmetry.space_group_name_H-M   'P 1'
#
loop_
_entity.id
_entity.type
_entity.pdbx_description
1 polymer ?
#
loop_
_entity_poly.entity_id
_entity_poly.type
_entity_poly.pdbx_seq_one_letter_code
_entity_poly.pdbx_strand_id
1 'polypeptide(L)'
;MRGLPDGGAEVSVVLRLRWDDIAALGREASRLAEQRGAPVSLDDAVSHRLRTWSSVANAPDDRGKAAPPAPTTAAISGAPAAADRARHQVGHLSETAPVASLAAHPARQA
;
A
#
# COMPACT_ATOMS: atom_id res chain seq x y z
N MET A 1 -29.06 -8.47 -11.11
CA MET A 1 -28.77 -9.87 -11.49
C MET A 1 -29.81 -10.30 -12.50
N ARG A 2 -29.40 -10.89 -13.62
CA ARG A 2 -30.29 -11.40 -14.67
C ARG A 2 -29.90 -12.84 -14.99
N GLY A 3 -30.87 -13.75 -14.98
CA GLY A 3 -30.67 -15.10 -15.50
C GLY A 3 -30.56 -15.10 -17.03
N LEU A 4 -29.67 -15.92 -17.58
CA LEU A 4 -29.50 -16.14 -19.01
C LEU A 4 -30.24 -17.41 -19.46
N PRO A 5 -30.65 -17.51 -20.74
CA PRO A 5 -31.38 -18.67 -21.26
C PRO A 5 -30.62 -20.00 -21.22
N ASP A 6 -29.29 -19.94 -21.10
CA ASP A 6 -28.40 -21.09 -20.95
C ASP A 6 -28.34 -21.62 -19.51
N GLY A 7 -29.10 -21.02 -18.59
CA GLY A 7 -29.06 -21.33 -17.16
C GLY A 7 -27.97 -20.55 -16.40
N GLY A 8 -27.23 -19.66 -17.06
CA GLY A 8 -26.27 -18.76 -16.43
C GLY A 8 -26.91 -17.55 -15.74
N ALA A 9 -26.07 -16.67 -15.17
CA ALA A 9 -26.52 -15.40 -14.61
C ALA A 9 -25.48 -14.29 -14.83
N GLU A 10 -25.96 -13.10 -15.19
CA GLU A 10 -25.18 -11.87 -15.29
C GLU A 10 -25.38 -11.01 -14.03
N VAL A 11 -24.28 -10.50 -13.49
CA VAL A 11 -24.24 -9.63 -12.31
C VAL A 11 -23.38 -8.40 -12.62
N SER A 12 -23.95 -7.22 -12.43
CA SER A 12 -23.23 -5.95 -12.48
C SER A 12 -23.14 -5.38 -11.06
N VAL A 13 -21.93 -5.01 -10.63
CA VAL A 13 -21.68 -4.43 -9.31
C VAL A 13 -20.88 -3.14 -9.45
N VAL A 14 -21.22 -2.15 -8.64
CA VAL A 14 -20.44 -0.92 -8.48
C VAL A 14 -19.80 -0.97 -7.11
N LEU A 15 -18.48 -0.98 -7.06
CA LEU A 15 -17.72 -0.94 -5.81
C LEU A 15 -17.21 0.47 -5.55
N ARG A 16 -17.34 0.91 -4.31
CA ARG A 16 -16.68 2.13 -3.81
C ARG A 16 -15.49 1.71 -2.97
N LEU A 17 -14.30 1.99 -3.47
CA LEU A 17 -13.05 1.73 -2.76
C LEU A 17 -12.56 3.01 -2.10
N ARG A 18 -11.94 2.89 -0.93
CA ARG A 18 -11.22 4.01 -0.32
C ARG A 18 -9.92 4.23 -1.07
N TRP A 19 -9.39 5.45 -0.99
CA TRP A 19 -8.10 5.77 -1.60
C TRP A 19 -6.96 4.89 -1.06
N ASP A 20 -6.96 4.57 0.23
CA ASP A 20 -5.97 3.68 0.84
C ASP A 20 -5.96 2.28 0.22
N ASP A 21 -7.14 1.76 -0.14
CA ASP A 21 -7.28 0.44 -0.74
C ASP A 21 -6.73 0.45 -2.18
N ILE A 22 -6.94 1.55 -2.92
CA ILE A 22 -6.38 1.76 -4.26
C ILE A 22 -4.85 1.89 -4.18
N ALA A 23 -4.34 2.65 -3.21
CA ALA A 23 -2.91 2.81 -2.99
C ALA A 23 -2.23 1.47 -2.62
N ALA A 24 -2.91 0.62 -1.85
CA ALA A 24 -2.43 -0.74 -1.55
C ALA A 24 -2.34 -1.62 -2.81
N LEU A 25 -3.32 -1.54 -3.72
CA LEU A 25 -3.26 -2.23 -5.01
C LEU A 25 -2.12 -1.71 -5.89
N GLY A 26 -1.85 -0.40 -5.88
CA GLY A 26 -0.70 0.19 -6.58
C GLY A 26 0.64 -0.38 -6.08
N ARG A 27 0.81 -0.49 -4.75
CA ARG A 27 2.02 -1.12 -4.17
C ARG A 27 2.14 -2.59 -4.57
N GLU A 28 1.04 -3.33 -4.58
CA GLU A 28 1.04 -4.73 -5.02
C GLU A 28 1.40 -4.85 -6.50
N ALA A 29 0.91 -3.95 -7.35
CA ALA A 29 1.29 -3.90 -8.77
C ALA A 29 2.80 -3.65 -8.93
N SER A 30 3.39 -2.70 -8.19
CA SER A 30 4.84 -2.47 -8.21
C SER A 30 5.61 -3.73 -7.80
N ARG A 31 5.19 -4.37 -6.70
CA ARG A 31 5.81 -5.61 -6.21
C ARG A 31 5.71 -6.75 -7.23
N LEU A 32 4.58 -6.86 -7.93
CA LEU A 32 4.36 -7.89 -8.93
C LEU A 32 5.17 -7.61 -10.21
N ALA A 33 5.34 -6.33 -10.57
CA ALA A 33 6.21 -5.92 -11.67
C ALA A 33 7.67 -6.29 -11.42
N GLU A 34 8.17 -6.05 -10.20
CA GLU A 34 9.51 -6.45 -9.78
C GLU A 34 9.69 -7.97 -9.83
N GLN A 35 8.71 -8.73 -9.33
CA GLN A 35 8.76 -10.20 -9.33
C GLN A 35 8.75 -10.79 -10.74
N ARG A 36 7.99 -10.19 -11.66
CA ARG A 36 7.87 -10.67 -13.04
C ARG A 36 8.95 -10.10 -13.98
N GLY A 37 9.65 -9.05 -13.55
CA GLY A 37 10.58 -8.30 -14.39
C GLY A 37 9.91 -7.59 -15.56
N ALA A 38 8.62 -7.28 -15.45
CA ALA A 38 7.83 -6.66 -16.51
C ALA A 38 6.72 -5.77 -15.93
N PRO A 39 6.28 -4.71 -16.64
CA PRO A 39 5.13 -3.91 -16.22
C PRO A 39 3.86 -4.77 -16.07
N VAL A 40 3.07 -4.51 -15.04
CA VAL A 40 1.79 -5.20 -14.78
C VAL A 40 0.64 -4.21 -14.64
N SER A 41 -0.56 -4.65 -14.99
CA SER A 41 -1.76 -3.83 -14.85
C SER A 41 -2.30 -3.86 -13.41
N LEU A 42 -3.19 -2.92 -13.08
CA LEU A 42 -3.89 -2.94 -11.79
C LEU A 42 -4.84 -4.14 -11.68
N ASP A 43 -5.43 -4.57 -12.81
CA ASP A 43 -6.28 -5.76 -12.86
C ASP A 43 -5.51 -7.04 -12.53
N ASP A 44 -4.25 -7.15 -12.99
CA ASP A 44 -3.36 -8.25 -12.61
C ASP A 44 -3.10 -8.26 -11.10
N ALA A 45 -2.85 -7.09 -10.50
CA ALA A 45 -2.61 -6.96 -9.07
C ALA A 45 -3.87 -7.30 -8.26
N VAL A 46 -5.06 -6.88 -8.71
CA VAL A 46 -6.35 -7.24 -8.11
C VAL A 46 -6.57 -8.75 -8.19
N SER A 47 -6.41 -9.34 -9.38
CA SER A 47 -6.56 -10.78 -9.61
C SER A 47 -5.60 -11.59 -8.74
N HIS A 48 -4.34 -11.16 -8.65
CA HIS A 48 -3.34 -11.78 -7.79
C HIS A 48 -3.75 -11.69 -6.31
N ARG A 49 -4.13 -10.50 -5.84
CA ARG A 49 -4.53 -10.28 -4.44
C ARG A 49 -5.77 -11.08 -4.07
N LEU A 50 -6.80 -11.15 -4.93
CA LEU A 50 -8.02 -11.92 -4.69
C LEU A 50 -7.75 -13.43 -4.63
N ARG A 51 -6.87 -13.94 -5.51
CA ARG A 51 -6.46 -15.34 -5.48
C ARG A 51 -5.70 -15.68 -4.21
N THR A 52 -4.74 -14.84 -3.81
CA THR A 52 -3.93 -15.05 -2.61
C THR A 52 -4.73 -14.85 -1.33
N TRP A 53 -5.64 -13.87 -1.27
CA TRP A 53 -6.54 -13.68 -0.13
C TRP A 53 -7.53 -14.84 0.02
N SER A 54 -8.13 -15.30 -1.08
CA SER A 54 -9.04 -16.46 -1.05
C SER A 54 -8.33 -17.73 -0.59
N SER A 55 -7.02 -17.84 -0.81
CA SER A 55 -6.21 -18.93 -0.26
C SER A 55 -6.05 -18.86 1.26
N VAL A 56 -6.07 -17.66 1.86
CA VAL A 56 -5.97 -17.45 3.32
C VAL A 56 -7.34 -17.59 4.00
N ALA A 57 -8.43 -17.19 3.35
CA ALA A 57 -9.78 -17.27 3.92
C ALA A 57 -10.37 -18.70 3.93
N ASN A 58 -9.86 -19.60 3.08
CA ASN A 58 -10.27 -21.02 3.03
C ASN A 58 -9.33 -21.94 3.83
N ALA A 59 -8.26 -21.40 4.44
CA ALA A 59 -7.46 -22.16 5.39
C ALA A 59 -8.27 -22.27 6.70
N PRO A 60 -8.39 -23.46 7.31
CA PRO A 60 -8.86 -23.54 8.69
C PRO A 60 -7.97 -22.61 9.55
N ASP A 61 -8.61 -21.89 10.46
CA ASP A 61 -8.03 -20.84 11.31
C ASP A 61 -6.97 -21.46 12.24
N ASP A 62 -5.78 -21.76 11.70
CA ASP A 62 -4.61 -22.07 12.49
C ASP A 62 -4.00 -20.73 12.94
N ARG A 63 -4.75 -20.07 13.82
CA ARG A 63 -4.30 -18.91 14.61
C ARG A 63 -3.28 -19.39 15.64
N GLY A 64 -2.18 -19.95 15.14
CA GLY A 64 -1.05 -20.46 15.88
C GLY A 64 0.22 -19.76 15.42
N LYS A 65 0.56 -18.68 16.14
CA LYS A 65 1.92 -18.11 16.25
C LYS A 65 2.38 -17.20 15.11
N ALA A 66 2.31 -15.90 15.41
CA ALA A 66 3.14 -14.88 14.80
C ALA A 66 4.63 -15.25 14.85
N ALA A 67 5.33 -15.06 13.74
CA ALA A 67 6.77 -14.80 13.72
C ALA A 67 7.00 -13.54 12.87
N PRO A 68 7.62 -12.48 13.41
CA PRO A 68 8.02 -11.34 12.58
C PRO A 68 9.09 -11.80 11.57
N PRO A 69 9.09 -11.29 10.32
CA PRO A 69 10.16 -11.56 9.39
C PRO A 69 11.47 -10.98 9.98
N ALA A 70 12.44 -11.87 10.20
CA ALA A 70 13.78 -11.49 10.61
C ALA A 70 14.42 -10.60 9.52
N PRO A 71 15.13 -9.51 9.89
CA PRO A 71 15.87 -8.73 8.92
C PRO A 71 17.07 -9.55 8.43
N THR A 72 17.06 -9.92 7.14
CA THR A 72 18.23 -10.49 6.46
C THR A 72 19.23 -9.36 6.21
N THR A 73 19.97 -8.96 7.24
CA THR A 73 21.14 -8.11 7.08
C THR A 73 22.29 -8.97 6.56
N ALA A 74 22.62 -8.80 5.28
CA ALA A 74 23.87 -9.27 4.71
C ALA A 74 25.03 -8.52 5.40
N ALA A 75 25.62 -9.15 6.42
CA ALA A 75 26.79 -8.64 7.10
C ALA A 75 28.03 -8.91 6.23
N ILE A 76 28.55 -7.85 5.63
CA ILE A 76 29.93 -7.78 5.16
C ILE A 76 30.88 -7.76 6.36
N SER A 77 32.00 -8.47 6.22
CA SER A 77 33.06 -8.69 7.20
C SER A 77 33.55 -7.44 7.96
N GLY A 78 33.82 -7.59 9.26
CA GLY A 78 34.87 -6.81 9.95
C GLY A 78 34.65 -6.44 11.42
N ALA A 79 35.13 -7.30 12.34
CA ALA A 79 35.82 -7.02 13.63
C ALA A 79 35.18 -6.10 14.73
N PRO A 80 35.61 -6.22 16.02
CA PRO A 80 34.71 -6.03 17.17
C PRO A 80 34.79 -4.69 17.93
N ALA A 81 33.75 -4.52 18.75
CA ALA A 81 33.40 -3.52 19.77
C ALA A 81 34.50 -2.65 20.43
N ALA A 82 34.20 -1.35 20.61
CA ALA A 82 34.14 -0.61 21.89
C ALA A 82 34.05 0.92 21.69
N ALA A 83 33.67 1.63 22.74
CA ALA A 83 33.64 3.09 22.96
C ALA A 83 32.38 3.83 22.46
N ASP A 84 31.48 4.24 23.35
CA ASP A 84 31.60 5.48 24.15
C ASP A 84 31.60 6.75 23.30
N ARG A 85 30.42 7.38 23.15
CA ARG A 85 30.36 8.84 23.08
C ARG A 85 28.97 9.36 23.47
N ALA A 86 28.90 9.79 24.72
CA ALA A 86 27.92 10.75 25.19
C ALA A 86 27.88 12.03 24.34
N ARG A 87 26.74 12.73 24.43
CA ARG A 87 26.51 14.14 24.08
C ARG A 87 26.30 14.40 22.57
N HIS A 88 25.06 14.73 22.19
CA HIS A 88 24.67 16.14 22.04
C HIS A 88 23.14 16.28 22.06
N GLN A 89 22.70 16.98 23.10
CA GLN A 89 21.49 17.79 23.15
C GLN A 89 21.65 18.98 22.17
N VAL A 90 20.56 19.74 21.97
CA VAL A 90 20.42 21.01 21.20
C VAL A 90 19.88 20.77 19.78
N GLY A 91 18.78 21.37 19.33
CA GLY A 91 17.96 22.41 19.93
C GLY A 91 16.78 22.74 19.01
N HIS A 92 15.73 23.24 19.65
CA HIS A 92 14.51 23.79 19.09
C HIS A 92 14.81 24.92 18.08
N LEU A 93 14.22 24.86 16.89
CA LEU A 93 14.02 26.02 16.02
C LEU A 93 12.57 25.99 15.55
N SER A 94 11.75 26.81 16.23
CA SER A 94 10.46 27.25 15.74
C SER A 94 10.64 28.21 14.56
N GLU A 95 9.69 28.21 13.62
CA GLU A 95 8.87 29.39 13.28
C GLU A 95 8.65 29.65 11.77
N THR A 96 7.35 29.67 11.43
CA THR A 96 6.60 30.47 10.43
C THR A 96 6.70 30.20 8.92
N ALA A 97 5.55 29.92 8.30
CA ALA A 97 4.85 30.92 7.48
C ALA A 97 3.36 30.50 7.25
N PRO A 98 2.40 31.45 7.22
CA PRO A 98 0.99 31.19 6.96
C PRO A 98 0.71 31.07 5.46
N VAL A 99 -0.03 30.05 5.05
CA VAL A 99 -0.58 29.97 3.69
C VAL A 99 -1.76 30.94 3.61
N ALA A 100 -1.52 32.08 2.98
CA ALA A 100 -2.53 33.09 2.70
C ALA A 100 -3.67 32.47 1.88
N SER A 101 -4.86 32.45 2.48
CA SER A 101 -6.12 32.31 1.77
C SER A 101 -6.36 33.60 0.99
N LEU A 102 -6.51 33.52 -0.34
CA LEU A 102 -7.15 34.57 -1.11
C LEU A 102 -8.37 34.00 -1.83
N ALA A 103 -9.52 34.47 -1.37
CA ALA A 103 -10.84 34.07 -1.78
C ALA A 103 -11.29 34.75 -3.09
N ALA A 104 -12.29 34.10 -3.68
CA ALA A 104 -13.45 34.67 -4.39
C ALA A 104 -13.26 35.40 -5.74
N HIS A 105 -13.96 34.83 -6.73
CA HIS A 105 -14.48 35.49 -7.93
C HIS A 105 -15.24 36.79 -7.59
N PRO A 106 -15.34 37.73 -8.56
CA PRO A 106 -16.63 37.87 -9.24
C PRO A 106 -16.55 38.12 -10.75
N ALA A 107 -17.66 37.79 -11.42
CA ALA A 107 -17.99 38.13 -12.80
C ALA A 107 -18.20 39.63 -13.01
N ARG A 108 -17.85 40.17 -14.19
CA ARG A 108 -18.65 41.23 -14.85
C ARG A 108 -18.32 41.43 -16.35
N GLN A 109 -19.41 41.41 -17.12
CA GLN A 109 -19.73 41.95 -18.45
C GLN A 109 -18.74 42.89 -19.16
N ALA A 110 -18.64 42.70 -20.48
CA ALA A 110 -18.85 43.75 -21.49
C ALA A 110 -19.45 43.10 -22.75
#